data_AF-A0A4V4NE23-F1
#
_entry.id   AF-A0A4V4NE23-F1
#
_cell.length_a   1.000
_cell.length_b   1.000
_cell.length_c   1.000
_cell.angle_alpha   90.00
_cell.angle_beta   90.00
_cell.angle_gamma   90.00
#
_symmetry.space_group_name_H-M   'P 1'
#
loop_
_entity.id
_entity.type
_entity.pdbx_description
1 polymer ?
#
loop_
_entity_poly.entity_id
_entity_poly.type
_entity_poly.pdbx_seq_one_letter_code
_entity_poly.pdbx_strand_id
1 'polypeptide(L)'
;MSSKVQILGGTPTDKELGPTVSTLPAAVPDRSVVLHGSLATLEPWLTPTHWARFWRNLQLLENQWLVDYFPFDEVRSEADLRKQLDDLVAVPDVILYAVLADPAHLNPVKAADEEAGFAGHAEVFGFMAYSLAGTAHREIEVGALFAPALQRTAAATEAHYLMLKNVLEPVRVEEGKSLPYRRVSWKCNSLNVASRRAAERLGM
;
A
#
# COMPACT_ATOMS: atom_id res chain seq x y z
N MET A 1 16.27 -5.31 64.12
CA MET A 1 15.95 -3.92 63.74
C MET A 1 16.71 -3.61 62.46
N SER A 2 16.05 -3.59 61.31
CA SER A 2 16.65 -3.10 60.05
C SER A 2 15.68 -2.11 59.44
N SER A 3 16.13 -0.86 59.40
CA SER A 3 15.39 0.31 58.97
C SER A 3 15.01 0.21 57.49
N LYS A 4 13.71 0.33 57.18
CA LYS A 4 13.25 0.58 55.82
C LYS A 4 13.71 1.98 55.42
N VAL A 5 14.56 2.09 54.40
CA VAL A 5 14.87 3.36 53.76
C VAL A 5 13.59 3.84 53.07
N GLN A 6 12.97 4.84 53.69
CA GLN A 6 11.84 5.58 53.14
C GLN A 6 12.43 6.53 52.09
N ILE A 7 12.36 6.15 50.81
CA ILE A 7 12.68 7.06 49.70
C ILE A 7 11.55 8.10 49.68
N LEU A 8 11.76 9.20 50.40
CA LEU A 8 11.02 10.44 50.22
C LEU A 8 11.49 11.07 48.90
N GLY A 9 11.00 10.55 47.78
CA GLY A 9 11.16 11.16 46.47
C GLY A 9 9.99 12.10 46.24
N GLY A 10 10.25 13.41 46.30
CA GLY A 10 9.26 14.45 46.01
C GLY A 10 8.58 14.23 44.66
N THR A 11 7.31 14.63 44.54
CA THR A 11 6.58 14.65 43.28
C THR A 11 7.41 15.41 42.23
N PRO A 12 7.81 14.81 41.09
CA PRO A 12 8.46 15.53 40.02
C PRO A 12 7.39 16.35 39.28
N THR A 13 6.97 17.46 39.86
CA THR A 13 6.14 18.48 39.20
C THR A 13 7.08 19.46 38.50
N ASP A 14 7.68 19.03 37.38
CA ASP A 14 8.16 19.89 36.29
C ASP A 14 8.97 19.07 35.28
N LYS A 15 8.36 18.05 34.69
CA LYS A 15 8.86 17.55 33.41
C LYS A 15 8.04 18.21 32.31
N GLU A 16 8.69 18.93 31.40
CA GLU A 16 8.07 19.39 30.15
C GLU A 16 7.82 18.17 29.25
N LEU A 17 6.70 17.49 29.49
CA LEU A 17 6.33 16.24 28.80
C LEU A 17 5.56 16.49 27.49
N GLY A 18 5.34 17.77 27.12
CA GLY A 18 4.52 18.15 25.98
C GLY A 18 3.02 17.92 26.20
N PRO A 19 2.20 18.12 25.16
CA PRO A 19 0.76 17.89 25.25
C PRO A 19 0.44 16.40 25.38
N THR A 20 -0.62 16.07 26.11
CA THR A 20 -1.18 14.71 26.17
C THR A 20 -1.55 14.24 24.77
N VAL A 21 -1.07 13.05 24.39
CA VAL A 21 -1.39 12.44 23.09
C VAL A 21 -2.45 11.36 23.28
N SER A 22 -3.47 11.37 22.43
CA SER A 22 -4.53 10.35 22.48
C SER A 22 -4.01 8.96 22.09
N THR A 23 -4.50 7.95 22.83
CA THR A 23 -4.22 6.53 22.64
C THR A 23 -5.26 5.83 21.75
N LEU A 24 -6.18 6.56 21.13
CA LEU A 24 -7.14 5.98 20.20
C LEU A 24 -6.41 5.23 19.07
N PRO A 25 -6.93 4.06 18.66
CA PRO A 25 -6.35 3.28 17.58
C PRO A 25 -6.58 3.96 16.23
N ALA A 26 -5.89 3.49 15.19
CA ALA A 26 -6.25 3.83 13.82
C ALA A 26 -7.45 3.01 13.35
N ALA A 27 -8.26 3.56 12.45
CA ALA A 27 -9.30 2.78 11.77
C ALA A 27 -8.64 1.82 10.77
N VAL A 28 -9.23 0.65 10.57
CA VAL A 28 -8.85 -0.20 9.42
C VAL A 28 -9.28 0.53 8.14
N PRO A 29 -8.43 0.63 7.10
CA PRO A 29 -8.84 1.24 5.84
C PRO A 29 -10.09 0.57 5.26
N ASP A 30 -11.01 1.37 4.75
CA ASP A 30 -12.24 0.86 4.15
C ASP A 30 -11.93 0.13 2.82
N ARG A 31 -12.32 -1.16 2.78
CA ARG A 31 -12.13 -2.06 1.63
C ARG A 31 -13.02 -1.76 0.43
N SER A 32 -13.95 -0.82 0.55
CA SER A 32 -14.89 -0.44 -0.51
C SER A 32 -14.52 0.87 -1.20
N VAL A 33 -13.60 1.64 -0.62
CA VAL A 33 -13.33 3.00 -1.10
C VAL A 33 -12.34 2.99 -2.26
N VAL A 34 -12.73 3.61 -3.36
CA VAL A 34 -11.84 3.91 -4.49
C VAL A 34 -11.01 5.16 -4.18
N LEU A 35 -9.72 5.13 -4.51
CA LEU A 35 -8.83 6.29 -4.38
C LEU A 35 -8.55 6.87 -5.76
N HIS A 36 -9.05 8.08 -6.01
CA HIS A 36 -8.91 8.75 -7.31
C HIS A 36 -7.77 9.77 -7.28
N GLY A 37 -6.84 9.63 -8.24
CA GLY A 37 -5.84 10.62 -8.59
C GLY A 37 -6.04 11.14 -10.02
N SER A 38 -5.11 11.97 -10.48
CA SER A 38 -5.12 12.53 -11.84
C SER A 38 -4.47 11.62 -12.88
N LEU A 39 -3.56 10.73 -12.46
CA LEU A 39 -2.75 9.83 -13.29
C LEU A 39 -2.99 8.35 -12.97
N ALA A 40 -3.48 8.05 -11.76
CA ALA A 40 -3.82 6.71 -11.30
C ALA A 40 -5.13 6.66 -10.49
N THR A 41 -5.81 5.52 -10.55
CA THR A 41 -6.95 5.16 -9.70
C THR A 41 -6.62 3.86 -8.99
N LEU A 42 -6.89 3.78 -7.69
CA LEU A 42 -6.79 2.55 -6.90
C LEU A 42 -8.20 2.04 -6.58
N GLU A 43 -8.59 0.96 -7.24
CA GLU A 43 -9.86 0.28 -7.00
C GLU A 43 -9.65 -0.90 -6.07
N PRO A 44 -10.53 -1.15 -5.08
CA PRO A 44 -10.47 -2.38 -4.30
C PRO A 44 -10.42 -3.61 -5.20
N TRP A 45 -9.52 -4.54 -4.91
CA TRP A 45 -9.29 -5.67 -5.80
C TRP A 45 -10.49 -6.60 -5.87
N LEU A 46 -11.03 -6.78 -7.08
CA LEU A 46 -12.03 -7.78 -7.43
C LEU A 46 -11.46 -8.70 -8.52
N THR A 47 -11.15 -9.96 -8.18
CA THR A 47 -10.54 -10.92 -9.12
C THR A 47 -11.32 -11.01 -10.45
N PRO A 48 -12.67 -11.18 -10.48
CA PRO A 48 -13.40 -11.29 -11.74
C PRO A 48 -13.28 -10.05 -12.65
N THR A 49 -13.12 -8.86 -12.06
CA THR A 49 -13.16 -7.59 -12.77
C THR A 49 -11.78 -7.13 -13.24
N HIS A 50 -10.74 -7.41 -12.46
CA HIS A 50 -9.39 -6.87 -12.72
C HIS A 50 -8.46 -7.88 -13.38
N TRP A 51 -8.69 -9.18 -13.18
CA TRP A 51 -7.72 -10.22 -13.51
C TRP A 51 -7.25 -10.19 -14.97
N ALA A 52 -8.18 -10.18 -15.93
CA ALA A 52 -7.83 -10.25 -17.35
C ALA A 52 -6.95 -9.06 -17.81
N ARG A 53 -7.27 -7.84 -17.34
CA ARG A 53 -6.50 -6.63 -17.63
C ARG A 53 -5.13 -6.67 -16.96
N PHE A 54 -5.09 -7.08 -15.68
CA PHE A 54 -3.86 -7.22 -14.91
C PHE A 54 -2.90 -8.23 -15.55
N TRP A 55 -3.38 -9.45 -15.82
CA TRP A 55 -2.57 -10.51 -16.40
C TRP A 55 -1.97 -10.12 -17.75
N ARG A 56 -2.80 -9.57 -18.65
CA ARG A 56 -2.38 -9.11 -19.98
C ARG A 56 -1.29 -8.03 -19.91
N ASN A 57 -1.40 -7.07 -19.00
CA ASN A 57 -0.43 -5.99 -18.89
C ASN A 57 0.82 -6.38 -18.09
N LEU A 58 0.70 -7.32 -17.16
CA LEU A 58 1.82 -7.80 -16.36
C LEU A 58 2.84 -8.55 -17.23
N GLN A 59 2.36 -9.32 -18.23
CA GLN A 59 3.21 -10.13 -19.11
C GLN A 59 4.22 -10.96 -18.30
N LEU A 60 3.71 -11.64 -17.27
CA LEU A 60 4.57 -12.20 -16.22
C LEU A 60 5.48 -13.30 -16.75
N LEU A 61 5.03 -14.09 -17.72
CA LEU A 61 5.83 -15.20 -18.25
C LEU A 61 7.07 -14.67 -19.01
N GLU A 62 6.98 -13.49 -19.60
CA GLU A 62 8.09 -12.76 -20.21
C GLU A 62 8.88 -11.91 -19.19
N ASN A 63 8.29 -11.64 -18.01
CA ASN A 63 8.83 -10.76 -16.97
C ASN A 63 8.88 -11.45 -15.59
N GLN A 64 9.31 -12.71 -15.53
CA GLN A 64 9.29 -13.50 -14.28
C GLN A 64 10.05 -12.83 -13.13
N TRP A 65 11.05 -12.01 -13.46
CA TRP A 65 11.82 -11.19 -12.52
C TRP A 65 10.96 -10.27 -11.63
N LEU A 66 9.72 -9.97 -12.02
CA LEU A 66 8.78 -9.18 -11.23
C LEU A 66 8.42 -9.83 -9.89
N VAL A 67 8.49 -11.17 -9.81
CA VAL A 67 8.12 -11.94 -8.63
C VAL A 67 9.30 -12.63 -7.94
N ASP A 68 10.54 -12.47 -8.43
CA ASP A 68 11.76 -13.09 -7.84
C ASP A 68 11.93 -12.83 -6.34
N TYR A 69 11.42 -11.71 -5.85
CA TYR A 69 11.54 -11.29 -4.46
C TYR A 69 10.21 -11.28 -3.69
N PHE A 70 9.13 -11.79 -4.30
CA PHE A 70 7.86 -12.01 -3.63
C PHE A 70 7.89 -13.34 -2.87
N PRO A 71 7.18 -13.47 -1.74
CA PRO A 71 7.01 -14.73 -1.03
C PRO A 71 5.99 -15.63 -1.74
N PHE A 72 6.12 -15.73 -3.06
CA PHE A 72 5.27 -16.54 -3.93
C PHE A 72 5.96 -17.87 -4.22
N ASP A 73 5.16 -18.92 -4.35
CA ASP A 73 5.59 -20.16 -4.97
C ASP A 73 5.90 -19.92 -6.46
N GLU A 74 6.56 -20.88 -7.08
CA GLU A 74 6.94 -20.79 -8.49
C GLU A 74 5.72 -20.54 -9.41
N VAL A 75 5.78 -19.48 -10.22
CA VAL A 75 4.71 -19.10 -11.15
C VAL A 75 5.11 -19.51 -12.57
N ARG A 76 4.47 -20.54 -13.12
CA ARG A 76 4.71 -21.02 -14.49
C ARG A 76 3.54 -20.76 -15.44
N SER A 77 2.40 -20.34 -14.90
CA SER A 77 1.18 -20.13 -15.65
C SER A 77 0.31 -19.03 -15.04
N GLU A 78 -0.69 -18.59 -15.81
CA GLU A 78 -1.75 -17.68 -15.34
C GLU A 78 -2.46 -18.23 -14.10
N ALA A 79 -2.75 -19.54 -14.10
CA ALA A 79 -3.46 -20.20 -13.01
C ALA A 79 -2.66 -20.18 -11.70
N ASP A 80 -1.32 -20.33 -11.79
CA ASP A 80 -0.45 -20.31 -10.60
C ASP A 80 -0.49 -18.94 -9.93
N LEU A 81 -0.31 -17.85 -10.71
CA LEU A 81 -0.39 -16.50 -10.15
C LEU A 81 -1.78 -16.20 -9.62
N ARG A 82 -2.83 -16.63 -10.34
CA ARG A 82 -4.22 -16.38 -9.93
C ARG A 82 -4.51 -16.98 -8.57
N LYS A 83 -4.12 -18.23 -8.38
CA LYS A 83 -4.28 -18.92 -7.10
C LYS A 83 -3.58 -18.16 -5.98
N GLN A 84 -2.32 -17.79 -6.18
CA GLN A 84 -1.54 -17.09 -5.16
C GLN A 84 -2.10 -15.70 -4.83
N LEU A 85 -2.65 -14.99 -5.82
CA LEU A 85 -3.31 -13.71 -5.58
C LEU A 85 -4.65 -13.87 -4.87
N ASP A 86 -5.43 -14.90 -5.22
CA ASP A 86 -6.68 -15.24 -4.51
C ASP A 86 -6.40 -15.61 -3.04
N ASP A 87 -5.31 -16.36 -2.78
CA ASP A 87 -4.85 -16.66 -1.42
C ASP A 87 -4.45 -15.39 -0.65
N LEU A 88 -3.76 -14.44 -1.31
CA LEU A 88 -3.38 -13.15 -0.71
C LEU A 88 -4.61 -12.29 -0.38
N VAL A 89 -5.61 -12.24 -1.27
CA VAL A 89 -6.87 -11.52 -1.06
C VAL A 89 -7.68 -12.11 0.09
N ALA A 90 -7.58 -13.41 0.32
CA ALA A 90 -8.26 -14.10 1.41
C ALA A 90 -7.64 -13.81 2.79
N VAL A 91 -6.43 -13.23 2.86
CA VAL A 91 -5.79 -12.88 4.14
C VAL A 91 -6.57 -11.73 4.81
N PRO A 92 -7.13 -11.93 6.02
CA PRO A 92 -7.96 -10.92 6.68
C PRO A 92 -7.26 -9.60 7.00
N ASP A 93 -5.94 -9.61 7.13
CA ASP A 93 -5.14 -8.43 7.43
C ASP A 93 -4.52 -7.79 6.18
N VAL A 94 -4.89 -8.25 4.99
CA VAL A 94 -4.48 -7.67 3.72
C VAL A 94 -5.66 -6.96 3.06
N ILE A 95 -5.39 -5.76 2.55
CA ILE A 95 -6.33 -4.99 1.72
C ILE A 95 -5.63 -4.71 0.40
N LEU A 96 -6.15 -5.30 -0.67
CA LEU A 96 -5.55 -5.22 -1.99
C LEU A 96 -6.31 -4.22 -2.87
N TYR A 97 -5.56 -3.41 -3.62
CA TYR A 97 -6.06 -2.48 -4.62
C TYR A 97 -5.47 -2.83 -5.98
N ALA A 98 -6.30 -2.84 -7.02
CA ALA A 98 -5.83 -2.78 -8.40
C ALA A 98 -5.31 -1.38 -8.71
N VAL A 99 -4.20 -1.28 -9.44
CA VAL A 99 -3.66 0.01 -9.90
C VAL A 99 -4.02 0.23 -11.35
N LEU A 100 -4.93 1.16 -11.58
CA LEU A 100 -5.30 1.62 -12.90
C LEU A 100 -4.54 2.92 -13.19
N ALA A 101 -4.01 3.08 -14.39
CA ALA A 101 -3.18 4.24 -14.74
C ALA A 101 -3.52 4.79 -16.12
N ASP A 102 -3.25 6.08 -16.30
CA ASP A 102 -3.39 6.78 -17.58
C ASP A 102 -2.36 6.25 -18.61
N PRO A 103 -2.81 5.73 -19.77
CA PRO A 103 -1.93 5.31 -20.87
C PRO A 103 -0.89 6.36 -21.30
N ALA A 104 -1.23 7.66 -21.20
CA ALA A 104 -0.35 8.76 -21.54
C ALA A 104 0.85 8.89 -20.58
N HIS A 105 0.78 8.27 -19.41
CA HIS A 105 1.79 8.32 -18.35
C HIS A 105 2.42 6.95 -18.06
N LEU A 106 2.45 6.07 -19.06
CA LEU A 106 3.15 4.78 -19.05
C LEU A 106 4.54 4.86 -19.73
N ASN A 107 5.32 3.78 -19.61
CA ASN A 107 6.63 3.64 -20.24
C ASN A 107 6.75 2.31 -21.04
N PRO A 108 6.81 2.34 -22.38
CA PRO A 108 6.61 3.51 -23.23
C PRO A 108 5.19 4.05 -23.09
N VAL A 109 5.01 5.32 -23.45
CA VAL A 109 3.68 5.93 -23.54
C VAL A 109 2.84 5.08 -24.50
N LYS A 110 1.66 4.66 -24.06
CA LYS A 110 0.73 3.90 -24.89
C LYS A 110 -0.34 4.85 -25.42
N ALA A 111 -0.73 4.67 -26.67
CA ALA A 111 -1.90 5.36 -27.21
C ALA A 111 -3.12 5.00 -26.35
N ALA A 112 -3.95 5.98 -26.05
CA ALA A 112 -5.26 5.70 -25.48
C ALA A 112 -6.04 4.84 -26.48
N ASP A 113 -6.69 3.79 -25.99
CA ASP A 113 -7.59 3.00 -26.83
C ASP A 113 -8.84 3.86 -27.07
N GLU A 114 -9.16 4.20 -28.32
CA GLU A 114 -10.26 5.12 -28.63
C GLU A 114 -11.64 4.52 -28.29
N GLU A 115 -11.75 3.18 -28.18
CA GLU A 115 -12.94 2.48 -27.68
C GLU A 115 -13.06 2.54 -26.14
N ALA A 116 -11.94 2.75 -25.42
CA ALA A 116 -11.94 3.00 -23.99
C ALA A 116 -12.18 4.50 -23.76
N GLY A 117 -13.47 4.87 -23.73
CA GLY A 117 -13.92 6.26 -23.62
C GLY A 117 -13.06 7.15 -22.70
N PHE A 118 -12.84 8.37 -23.17
CA PHE A 118 -12.12 9.46 -22.51
C PHE A 118 -12.74 9.81 -21.13
N ALA A 119 -12.41 9.05 -20.09
CA ALA A 119 -12.44 9.44 -18.67
C ALA A 119 -11.91 8.31 -17.76
N GLY A 120 -10.60 8.33 -17.49
CA GLY A 120 -10.05 7.85 -16.22
C GLY A 120 -9.68 6.38 -16.16
N HIS A 121 -8.44 6.06 -16.54
CA HIS A 121 -7.71 4.84 -16.13
C HIS A 121 -8.48 3.51 -16.35
N ALA A 122 -8.53 3.02 -17.60
CA ALA A 122 -9.32 1.82 -17.93
C ALA A 122 -8.57 0.48 -17.74
N GLU A 123 -7.24 0.49 -17.73
CA GLU A 123 -6.41 -0.73 -17.70
C GLU A 123 -5.72 -0.91 -16.35
N VAL A 124 -5.51 -2.17 -15.95
CA VAL A 124 -4.86 -2.53 -14.68
C VAL A 124 -3.39 -2.85 -14.95
N PHE A 125 -2.48 -2.13 -14.30
CA PHE A 125 -1.02 -2.25 -14.48
C PHE A 125 -0.31 -2.73 -13.22
N GLY A 126 -1.03 -3.20 -12.23
CA GLY A 126 -0.42 -3.67 -10.99
C GLY A 126 -1.43 -3.83 -9.88
N PHE A 127 -0.90 -4.14 -8.70
CA PHE A 127 -1.63 -4.03 -7.45
C PHE A 127 -0.78 -3.34 -6.39
N MET A 128 -1.46 -2.77 -5.40
CA MET A 128 -0.86 -2.34 -4.14
C MET A 128 -1.64 -2.94 -2.99
N ALA A 129 -0.97 -3.24 -1.89
CA ALA A 129 -1.57 -3.81 -0.71
C ALA A 129 -1.28 -2.95 0.52
N TYR A 130 -2.25 -2.88 1.43
CA TYR A 130 -1.93 -2.70 2.83
C TYR A 130 -1.80 -4.06 3.51
N SER A 131 -0.86 -4.16 4.44
CA SER A 131 -0.86 -5.22 5.45
C SER A 131 -1.01 -4.58 6.84
N LEU A 132 -2.01 -5.01 7.60
CA LEU A 132 -2.33 -4.47 8.91
C LEU A 132 -1.31 -4.97 9.94
N ALA A 133 -0.41 -4.09 10.36
CA ALA A 133 0.60 -4.39 11.38
C ALA A 133 0.07 -4.19 12.81
N GLY A 134 -0.78 -3.17 13.03
CA GLY A 134 -1.45 -2.96 14.31
C GLY A 134 -2.11 -1.59 14.45
N THR A 135 -3.44 -1.58 14.51
CA THR A 135 -4.24 -0.35 14.68
C THR A 135 -3.97 0.36 16.01
N ALA A 136 -3.72 -0.39 17.09
CA ALA A 136 -3.37 0.15 18.40
C ALA A 136 -2.07 0.99 18.37
N HIS A 137 -1.11 0.60 17.53
CA HIS A 137 0.14 1.35 17.35
C HIS A 137 0.11 2.28 16.14
N ARG A 138 -1.03 2.36 15.44
CA ARG A 138 -1.26 3.21 14.26
C ARG A 138 -0.17 2.97 13.20
N GLU A 139 0.16 1.69 13.00
CA GLU A 139 1.14 1.19 12.03
C GLU A 139 0.45 0.38 10.94
N ILE A 140 0.87 0.62 9.71
CA ILE A 140 0.46 -0.16 8.54
C ILE A 140 1.67 -0.38 7.62
N GLU A 141 1.65 -1.44 6.83
CA GLU A 141 2.64 -1.71 5.80
C GLU A 141 2.03 -1.51 4.41
N VAL A 142 2.82 -1.01 3.46
CA VAL A 142 2.46 -0.96 2.04
C VAL A 142 3.36 -1.87 1.22
N GLY A 143 2.77 -2.55 0.25
CA GLY A 143 3.46 -3.36 -0.75
C GLY A 143 2.91 -3.09 -2.15
N ALA A 144 3.69 -3.39 -3.19
CA ALA A 144 3.29 -3.14 -4.57
C ALA A 144 3.95 -4.11 -5.56
N LEU A 145 3.20 -4.48 -6.59
CA LEU A 145 3.70 -5.16 -7.79
C LEU A 145 3.16 -4.44 -9.01
N PHE A 146 4.06 -3.93 -9.85
CA PHE A 146 3.71 -3.17 -11.05
C PHE A 146 4.24 -3.85 -12.31
N ALA A 147 3.38 -3.90 -13.32
CA ALA A 147 3.76 -4.20 -14.68
C ALA A 147 4.88 -3.26 -15.15
N PRO A 148 5.78 -3.72 -16.04
CA PRO A 148 6.92 -2.92 -16.51
C PRO A 148 6.50 -1.53 -17.02
N ALA A 149 5.34 -1.45 -17.68
CA ALA A 149 4.82 -0.22 -18.26
C ALA A 149 4.50 0.87 -17.23
N LEU A 150 4.17 0.51 -15.99
CA LEU A 150 3.88 1.46 -14.92
C LEU A 150 5.15 1.82 -14.11
N GLN A 151 6.22 1.03 -14.20
CA GLN A 151 7.40 1.28 -13.39
C GLN A 151 8.11 2.57 -13.80
N ARG A 152 8.58 3.31 -12.78
CA ARG A 152 9.32 4.58 -12.93
C ARG A 152 8.52 5.69 -13.64
N THR A 153 7.20 5.70 -13.48
CA THR A 153 6.33 6.75 -14.01
C THR A 153 5.78 7.66 -12.90
N ALA A 154 5.19 8.79 -13.32
CA ALA A 154 4.45 9.67 -12.42
C ALA A 154 3.18 8.99 -11.87
N ALA A 155 2.48 8.18 -12.68
CA ALA A 155 1.30 7.42 -12.26
C ALA A 155 1.64 6.43 -11.13
N ALA A 156 2.77 5.72 -11.19
CA ALA A 156 3.23 4.87 -10.10
C ALA A 156 3.50 5.64 -8.81
N THR A 157 4.07 6.84 -8.93
CA THR A 157 4.33 7.72 -7.78
C THR A 157 3.03 8.23 -7.18
N GLU A 158 2.06 8.60 -8.02
CA GLU A 158 0.74 9.04 -7.56
C GLU A 158 -0.01 7.90 -6.86
N ALA A 159 0.05 6.66 -7.36
CA ALA A 159 -0.53 5.50 -6.68
C ALA A 159 -0.01 5.35 -5.24
N HIS A 160 1.31 5.51 -5.03
CA HIS A 160 1.89 5.52 -3.69
C HIS A 160 1.40 6.69 -2.84
N TYR A 161 1.35 7.88 -3.42
CA TYR A 161 0.84 9.08 -2.76
C TYR A 161 -0.62 8.87 -2.31
N LEU A 162 -1.48 8.31 -3.15
CA LEU A 162 -2.87 8.03 -2.82
C LEU A 162 -3.00 7.05 -1.64
N MET A 163 -2.18 5.99 -1.62
CA MET A 163 -2.13 5.07 -0.48
C MET A 163 -1.72 5.78 0.81
N LEU A 164 -0.61 6.53 0.78
CA LEU A 164 -0.13 7.28 1.95
C LEU A 164 -1.16 8.30 2.44
N LYS A 165 -1.72 9.09 1.52
CA LYS A 165 -2.76 10.08 1.80
C LYS A 165 -3.96 9.44 2.49
N ASN A 166 -4.43 8.30 1.98
CA ASN A 166 -5.60 7.60 2.50
C ASN A 166 -5.48 7.22 3.98
N VAL A 167 -4.28 6.91 4.47
CA VAL A 167 -4.07 6.44 5.85
C VAL A 167 -3.51 7.49 6.79
N LEU A 168 -2.78 8.49 6.28
CA LEU A 168 -2.15 9.54 7.08
C LEU A 168 -3.06 10.76 7.30
N GLU A 169 -4.09 10.98 6.48
CA GLU A 169 -4.96 12.15 6.61
C GLU A 169 -6.09 11.99 7.65
N PRO A 170 -6.42 13.04 8.42
CA PRO A 170 -7.53 13.05 9.38
C PRO A 170 -8.92 12.90 8.75
N VAL A 171 -9.09 13.22 7.48
CA VAL A 171 -10.40 13.33 6.81
C VAL A 171 -11.14 11.97 6.75
N ARG A 172 -10.42 10.86 6.96
CA ARG A 172 -10.97 9.50 6.90
C ARG A 172 -11.14 8.85 8.29
N VAL A 173 -11.11 9.67 9.33
CA VAL A 173 -11.13 9.25 10.73
C VAL A 173 -12.48 9.61 11.35
N GLU A 174 -13.12 8.65 12.02
CA GLU A 174 -14.30 8.94 12.82
C GLU A 174 -13.89 9.68 14.10
N GLU A 175 -14.36 10.92 14.24
CA GLU A 175 -14.05 11.81 15.35
C GLU A 175 -14.38 11.14 16.69
N GLY A 176 -13.41 11.18 17.62
CA GLY A 176 -13.55 10.57 18.94
C GLY A 176 -13.48 9.04 18.97
N LYS A 177 -13.36 8.34 17.82
CA LYS A 177 -13.25 6.88 17.78
C LYS A 177 -11.93 6.35 17.24
N SER A 178 -11.30 7.08 16.31
CA SER A 178 -10.04 6.66 15.70
C SER A 178 -9.10 7.84 15.48
N LEU A 179 -7.88 7.56 15.01
CA LEU A 179 -6.88 8.55 14.59
C LEU A 179 -6.22 8.12 13.28
N PRO A 180 -5.54 9.02 12.54
CA PRO A 180 -4.77 8.61 11.38
C PRO A 180 -3.63 7.65 11.76
N TYR A 181 -3.19 6.88 10.78
CA TYR A 181 -1.93 6.16 10.91
C TYR A 181 -0.79 7.18 11.13
N ARG A 182 0.20 6.78 11.92
CA ARG A 182 1.39 7.62 12.19
C ARG A 182 2.67 7.02 11.64
N ARG A 183 2.63 5.75 11.22
CA ARG A 183 3.75 5.05 10.62
C ARG A 183 3.25 4.17 9.48
N VAL A 184 3.78 4.41 8.30
CA VAL A 184 3.69 3.51 7.17
C VAL A 184 5.05 2.86 7.00
N SER A 185 5.07 1.54 6.87
CA SER A 185 6.29 0.78 6.66
C SER A 185 6.34 0.20 5.25
N TRP A 186 7.55 0.04 4.73
CA TRP A 186 7.83 -0.63 3.47
C TRP A 186 8.88 -1.70 3.74
N LYS A 187 8.57 -2.96 3.46
CA LYS A 187 9.54 -4.06 3.57
C LYS A 187 9.85 -4.60 2.19
N CYS A 188 11.12 -4.94 1.99
CA CYS A 188 11.56 -5.59 0.77
C CYS A 188 12.74 -6.52 1.06
N ASN A 189 12.92 -7.52 0.20
CA ASN A 189 14.10 -8.36 0.24
C ASN A 189 15.36 -7.47 0.06
N SER A 190 16.40 -7.70 0.87
CA SER A 190 17.65 -6.93 0.82
C SER A 190 18.35 -6.93 -0.55
N LEU A 191 18.13 -7.98 -1.35
CA LEU A 191 18.63 -8.13 -2.71
C LEU A 191 17.77 -7.41 -3.77
N ASN A 192 16.54 -7.00 -3.44
CA ASN A 192 15.66 -6.25 -4.32
C ASN A 192 16.07 -4.76 -4.38
N VAL A 193 17.15 -4.48 -5.12
CA VAL A 193 17.70 -3.12 -5.28
C VAL A 193 16.66 -2.16 -5.87
N ALA A 194 15.78 -2.62 -6.76
CA ALA A 194 14.75 -1.77 -7.37
C ALA A 194 13.73 -1.29 -6.34
N SER A 195 13.24 -2.19 -5.47
CA SER A 195 12.29 -1.85 -4.40
C SER A 195 12.93 -0.95 -3.34
N ARG A 196 14.19 -1.22 -2.95
CA ARG A 196 14.94 -0.35 -2.02
C ARG A 196 15.07 1.09 -2.54
N ARG A 197 15.47 1.25 -3.81
CA ARG A 197 15.57 2.57 -4.45
C ARG A 197 14.20 3.27 -4.57
N ALA A 198 13.12 2.50 -4.71
CA ALA A 198 11.78 3.07 -4.73
C ALA A 198 11.39 3.62 -3.35
N ALA A 199 11.63 2.86 -2.28
CA ALA A 199 11.42 3.30 -0.90
C ALA A 199 12.20 4.58 -0.59
N GLU A 200 13.52 4.59 -0.87
CA GLU A 200 14.38 5.77 -0.67
C GLU A 200 13.89 7.01 -1.44
N ARG A 201 13.51 6.84 -2.72
CA ARG A 201 12.99 7.94 -3.55
C ARG A 201 11.67 8.52 -3.00
N LEU A 202 10.83 7.66 -2.42
CA LEU A 202 9.53 8.04 -1.87
C LEU A 202 9.63 8.56 -0.42
N GLY A 203 10.82 8.52 0.19
CA GLY A 203 11.05 8.98 1.55
C GLY A 203 10.59 8.01 2.64
N MET A 204 10.56 6.70 2.33
CA MET A 204 10.19 5.62 3.26
C MET A 204 11.37 5.13 4.11
#